data_AF-A0A8S2HPQ6-F1
#
_entry.id   AF-A0A8S2HPQ6-F1
#
_cell.length_a   1.000
_cell.length_b   1.000
_cell.length_c   1.000
_cell.angle_alpha   90.00
_cell.angle_beta   90.00
_cell.angle_gamma   90.00
#
_symmetry.space_group_name_H-M   'P 1'
#
loop_
_entity.id
_entity.type
_entity.pdbx_description
1 polymer ?
#
loop_
_entity_poly.entity_id
_entity_poly.type
_entity_poly.pdbx_seq_one_letter_code
_entity_poly.pdbx_strand_id
1 'polypeptide(L)'
;MAFIREKDALKRYGTVIYGDTSVRYKIGEFDHLLMDNAIRGFACRELPGHYLPCFTLSDTFSWFNESYSTFNDVYIAEAGFIVVQDNFLSRMIMKAWTTCALDPKCLVPPNSKTKCKQPGVAHGTHRFDQSAMVTVLTFFFYQSQRINDRNEPAP
;
A
#
# COMPACT_ATOMS: atom_id res chain seq x y z
N MET A 1 17.86 3.23 4.74
CA MET A 1 18.65 4.31 4.10
C MET A 1 18.04 4.81 2.78
N ALA A 2 17.16 4.05 2.11
CA ALA A 2 16.43 4.47 0.89
C ALA A 2 15.40 5.60 1.14
N PHE A 3 14.57 5.45 2.18
CA PHE A 3 13.49 6.40 2.49
C PHE A 3 13.90 7.86 2.78
N ILE A 4 15.13 8.10 3.27
CA ILE A 4 15.61 9.47 3.52
C ILE A 4 15.88 10.19 2.19
N ARG A 5 16.44 9.48 1.20
CA ARG A 5 16.73 10.05 -0.13
C ARG A 5 15.44 10.34 -0.91
N GLU A 6 14.41 9.52 -0.74
CA GLU A 6 13.12 9.69 -1.41
C GLU A 6 12.37 10.94 -0.93
N LYS A 7 12.42 11.25 0.37
CA LYS A 7 11.80 12.48 0.91
C LYS A 7 12.44 13.75 0.35
N ASP A 8 13.76 13.77 0.21
CA ASP A 8 14.49 14.90 -0.35
C ASP A 8 14.27 15.02 -1.87
N ALA A 9 14.19 13.89 -2.57
CA ALA A 9 13.82 13.85 -3.99
C ALA A 9 12.40 14.38 -4.22
N LEU A 10 11.42 13.97 -3.41
CA LEU A 10 10.03 14.40 -3.54
C LEU A 10 9.90 15.92 -3.37
N LYS A 11 10.56 16.48 -2.35
CA LYS A 11 10.61 17.94 -2.16
C LYS A 11 11.29 18.69 -3.30
N ARG A 12 12.31 18.10 -3.91
CA ARG A 12 13.12 18.75 -4.95
C ARG A 12 12.46 18.72 -6.32
N TYR A 13 11.78 17.63 -6.66
CA TYR A 13 11.27 17.37 -8.00
C TYR A 13 9.75 17.46 -8.11
N GLY A 14 9.03 17.54 -6.99
CA GLY A 14 7.56 17.67 -6.95
C GLY A 14 6.80 16.41 -7.33
N THR A 15 7.38 15.52 -8.16
CA THR A 15 6.86 14.18 -8.47
C THR A 15 8.02 13.20 -8.55
N VAL A 16 7.83 12.02 -7.95
CA VAL A 16 8.79 10.91 -7.96
C VAL A 16 8.08 9.67 -8.47
N ILE A 17 8.73 8.97 -9.39
CA ILE A 17 8.33 7.64 -9.84
C ILE A 17 9.34 6.66 -9.25
N TYR A 18 8.86 5.75 -8.42
CA TYR A 18 9.65 4.65 -7.90
C TYR A 18 9.35 3.38 -8.70
N GLY A 19 10.39 2.60 -8.96
CA GLY A 19 10.29 1.30 -9.62
C GLY A 19 11.38 0.37 -9.10
N ASP A 20 11.00 -0.86 -8.78
CA ASP A 20 11.95 -1.92 -8.45
C ASP A 20 12.88 -2.18 -9.63
N THR A 21 14.10 -2.64 -9.33
CA THR A 21 15.10 -2.98 -10.37
C THR A 21 14.65 -4.11 -11.30
N SER A 22 13.66 -4.90 -10.88
CA SER A 22 13.01 -5.94 -11.66
C SER A 22 11.94 -5.42 -12.62
N VAL A 23 11.41 -4.21 -12.42
CA VAL A 23 10.40 -3.62 -13.30
C VAL A 23 11.01 -3.32 -14.66
N ARG A 24 10.29 -3.71 -15.70
CA ARG A 24 10.62 -3.44 -17.10
C ARG A 24 9.44 -2.72 -17.71
N TYR A 25 9.69 -1.58 -18.33
CA TYR A 25 8.68 -0.80 -19.03
C TYR A 25 8.87 -0.93 -20.54
N LYS A 26 7.75 -1.00 -21.27
CA LYS A 26 7.75 -0.81 -22.71
C LYS A 26 7.58 0.68 -22.98
N ILE A 27 8.48 1.23 -23.81
CA ILE A 27 8.41 2.62 -24.22
C ILE A 27 7.10 2.84 -24.99
N GLY A 28 6.28 3.80 -24.55
CA GLY A 28 5.00 4.13 -25.17
C GLY A 28 3.75 3.59 -24.45
N GLU A 29 3.90 2.65 -23.51
CA GLU A 29 2.80 2.09 -22.71
C GLU A 29 2.84 2.58 -21.25
N PHE A 30 3.32 3.81 -21.04
CA PHE A 30 3.30 4.38 -19.70
C PHE A 30 1.85 4.69 -19.33
N ASP A 31 1.27 3.86 -18.45
CA ASP A 31 -0.16 3.84 -18.16
C ASP A 31 -0.67 5.22 -17.71
N HIS A 32 -1.52 5.83 -18.53
CA HIS A 32 -2.16 7.11 -18.23
C HIS A 32 -2.99 7.05 -16.94
N LEU A 33 -3.53 5.87 -16.57
CA LEU A 33 -4.30 5.69 -15.34
C LEU A 33 -3.44 5.89 -14.08
N LEU A 34 -2.14 5.53 -14.13
CA LEU A 34 -1.21 5.81 -13.04
C LEU A 34 -0.91 7.31 -12.93
N MET A 35 -0.84 8.01 -14.05
CA MET A 35 -0.65 9.46 -14.08
C MET A 35 -1.89 10.21 -13.58
N ASP A 36 -3.09 9.79 -13.98
CA ASP A 36 -4.35 10.41 -13.54
C ASP A 36 -4.60 10.20 -12.04
N ASN A 37 -4.32 9.00 -11.52
CA ASN A 37 -4.39 8.77 -10.08
C ASN A 37 -3.28 9.51 -9.32
N ALA A 38 -2.12 9.76 -9.94
CA ALA A 38 -1.05 10.54 -9.32
C ALA A 38 -1.47 12.00 -9.10
N ILE A 39 -2.47 12.52 -9.82
CA ILE A 39 -3.08 13.85 -9.56
C ILE A 39 -3.64 13.93 -8.13
N ARG A 40 -4.07 12.81 -7.54
CA ARG A 40 -4.48 12.73 -6.11
C ARG A 40 -3.30 12.57 -5.15
N GLY A 41 -2.08 12.57 -5.66
CA GLY A 41 -0.83 12.54 -4.90
C GLY A 41 -0.12 11.21 -4.85
N PHE A 42 -0.83 10.11 -5.04
CA PHE A 42 -0.28 8.77 -4.87
C PHE A 42 -0.97 7.80 -5.82
N ALA A 43 -0.19 7.10 -6.65
CA ALA A 43 -0.70 6.10 -7.58
C ALA A 43 0.10 4.82 -7.52
N CYS A 44 -0.63 3.72 -7.54
CA CYS A 44 -0.12 2.36 -7.62
C CYS A 44 -1.16 1.49 -8.33
N ARG A 45 -0.74 0.37 -8.90
CA ARG A 45 -1.64 -0.55 -9.58
C ARG A 45 -2.23 -1.54 -8.58
N GLU A 46 -3.55 -1.57 -8.43
CA GLU A 46 -4.23 -2.63 -7.67
C GLU A 46 -4.05 -4.00 -8.35
N LEU A 47 -4.06 -5.08 -7.57
CA LEU A 47 -3.95 -6.46 -8.04
C LEU A 47 -5.26 -7.21 -7.77
N PRO A 48 -6.26 -7.14 -8.68
CA PRO A 48 -7.54 -7.84 -8.50
C PRO A 48 -7.34 -9.34 -8.27
N GLY A 49 -8.12 -9.91 -7.34
CA GLY A 49 -8.02 -11.31 -6.94
C GLY A 49 -6.93 -11.61 -5.91
N HIS A 50 -6.06 -10.64 -5.59
CA HIS A 50 -5.06 -10.76 -4.54
C HIS A 50 -5.50 -10.01 -3.28
N TYR A 51 -6.29 -10.65 -2.42
CA TYR A 51 -6.81 -10.02 -1.21
C TYR A 51 -5.70 -9.70 -0.20
N LEU A 52 -5.64 -8.45 0.27
CA LEU A 52 -4.66 -7.94 1.24
C LEU A 52 -4.47 -8.84 2.46
N PRO A 53 -5.54 -9.36 3.11
CA PRO A 53 -5.38 -10.19 4.30
C PRO A 53 -4.64 -11.51 4.04
N CYS A 54 -4.63 -12.02 2.80
CA CYS A 54 -3.88 -13.23 2.45
C CYS A 54 -2.36 -13.04 2.46
N PHE A 55 -1.89 -11.79 2.39
CA PHE A 55 -0.47 -11.42 2.33
C PHE A 55 0.01 -10.70 3.60
N THR A 56 -0.90 -10.43 4.54
CA THR A 56 -0.66 -9.61 5.73
C THR A 56 -0.92 -10.41 7.00
N LEU A 57 -0.06 -10.26 8.00
CA LEU A 57 -0.28 -10.88 9.31
C LEU A 57 -1.21 -10.00 10.16
N SER A 58 -2.05 -10.64 10.97
CA SER A 58 -2.96 -9.96 11.90
C SER A 58 -2.28 -8.91 12.78
N ASP A 59 -1.03 -9.19 13.15
CA ASP A 59 -0.24 -8.35 14.04
C ASP A 59 0.14 -7.01 13.34
N THR A 60 0.32 -7.02 12.02
CA THR A 60 0.53 -5.80 11.23
C THR A 60 -0.72 -4.93 11.24
N PHE A 61 -1.92 -5.48 11.07
CA PHE A 61 -3.17 -4.71 11.19
C PHE A 61 -3.36 -4.17 12.60
N SER A 62 -3.06 -4.99 13.62
CA SER A 62 -3.16 -4.59 15.02
C SER A 62 -2.22 -3.43 15.36
N TRP A 63 -1.05 -3.36 14.73
CA TRP A 63 -0.14 -2.22 14.87
C TRP A 63 -0.77 -0.90 14.39
N PHE A 64 -1.57 -0.96 13.32
CA PHE A 64 -2.37 0.18 12.84
C PHE A 64 -3.65 0.42 13.65
N ASN A 65 -3.87 -0.31 14.75
CA ASN A 65 -5.11 -0.31 15.52
C ASN A 65 -6.34 -0.70 14.68
N GLU A 66 -6.14 -1.63 13.74
CA GLU A 66 -7.17 -2.12 12.83
C GLU A 66 -7.38 -3.62 12.98
N SER A 67 -8.57 -4.08 12.59
CA SER A 67 -8.93 -5.50 12.62
C SER A 67 -8.70 -6.15 11.26
N TYR A 68 -8.35 -7.44 11.25
CA TYR A 68 -8.20 -8.21 10.01
C TYR A 68 -9.47 -8.15 9.14
N SER A 69 -10.65 -8.23 9.76
CA SER A 69 -11.95 -8.22 9.06
C SER A 69 -12.26 -6.90 8.35
N THR A 70 -11.62 -5.80 8.72
CA THR A 70 -11.78 -4.50 8.05
C THR A 70 -11.36 -4.60 6.56
N PHE A 71 -10.46 -5.54 6.24
CA PHE A 71 -9.78 -5.63 4.95
C PHE A 71 -10.20 -6.85 4.10
N ASN A 72 -11.25 -7.59 4.48
CA ASN A 72 -11.64 -8.82 3.78
C ASN A 72 -11.88 -8.62 2.27
N ASP A 73 -12.41 -7.46 1.88
CA ASP A 73 -12.72 -7.11 0.48
C ASP A 73 -11.71 -6.10 -0.11
N VAL A 74 -10.52 -6.00 0.47
CA VAL A 74 -9.46 -5.11 -0.02
C VAL A 74 -8.46 -5.92 -0.82
N TYR A 75 -8.22 -5.52 -2.07
CA TYR A 75 -7.12 -6.06 -2.86
C TYR A 75 -5.81 -5.38 -2.50
N ILE A 76 -4.72 -6.12 -2.60
CA ILE A 76 -3.37 -5.56 -2.49
C ILE A 76 -3.05 -4.75 -3.77
N ALA A 77 -2.20 -3.75 -3.67
CA ALA A 77 -1.69 -2.97 -4.79
C ALA A 77 -0.15 -3.08 -4.88
N GLU A 78 0.43 -2.91 -6.05
CA GLU A 78 1.88 -3.01 -6.29
C GLU A 78 2.63 -1.86 -5.62
N ALA A 79 3.58 -2.19 -4.74
CA ALA A 79 4.52 -1.22 -4.17
C ALA A 79 5.83 -1.11 -4.99
N GLY A 80 6.12 -2.12 -5.83
CA GLY A 80 7.30 -2.15 -6.68
C GLY A 80 7.26 -1.15 -7.84
N PHE A 81 6.13 -0.49 -8.08
CA PHE A 81 6.03 0.61 -9.05
C PHE A 81 4.96 1.61 -8.60
N ILE A 82 5.39 2.79 -8.15
CA ILE A 82 4.50 3.82 -7.62
C ILE A 82 4.87 5.19 -8.14
N VAL A 83 3.87 6.07 -8.21
CA VAL A 83 4.04 7.49 -8.50
C VAL A 83 3.57 8.30 -7.30
N VAL A 84 4.41 9.22 -6.83
CA VAL A 84 4.13 10.05 -5.66
C VAL A 84 4.36 11.51 -6.04
N GLN A 85 3.34 12.34 -5.89
CA GLN A 85 3.47 13.79 -5.98
C GLN A 85 3.61 14.41 -4.60
N ASP A 86 4.33 15.53 -4.53
CA ASP A 86 4.60 16.23 -3.28
C ASP A 86 3.39 17.04 -2.83
N ASN A 87 2.54 16.45 -2.02
CA ASN A 87 1.43 17.15 -1.37
C ASN A 87 1.23 16.67 0.08
N PHE A 88 0.33 17.34 0.79
CA PHE A 88 0.04 17.03 2.19
C PHE A 88 -0.36 15.57 2.40
N LEU A 89 -1.27 15.05 1.56
CA LEU A 89 -1.78 13.68 1.67
C LEU A 89 -0.68 12.65 1.42
N SER A 90 0.10 12.82 0.35
CA SER A 90 1.23 11.93 0.03
C SER A 90 2.29 11.92 1.12
N ARG A 91 2.56 13.07 1.74
CA ARG A 91 3.49 13.13 2.89
C ARG A 91 2.96 12.38 4.09
N MET A 92 1.65 12.42 4.34
CA MET A 92 1.02 11.67 5.43
C MET A 92 1.06 10.16 5.16
N ILE A 93 0.72 9.74 3.94
CA ILE A 93 0.82 8.33 3.50
C ILE A 93 2.26 7.85 3.65
N MET A 94 3.24 8.56 3.07
CA MET A 94 4.65 8.20 3.16
C MET A 94 5.13 8.19 4.60
N LYS A 95 4.72 9.14 5.45
CA LYS A 95 5.09 9.15 6.87
C LYS A 95 4.56 7.91 7.60
N ALA A 96 3.30 7.54 7.43
CA ALA A 96 2.72 6.37 8.07
C ALA A 96 3.39 5.08 7.57
N TRP A 97 3.56 4.95 6.26
CA TRP A 97 4.19 3.79 5.64
C TRP A 97 5.65 3.63 6.08
N THR A 98 6.44 4.70 6.07
CA THR A 98 7.82 4.68 6.55
C THR A 98 7.94 4.43 8.04
N THR A 99 7.01 4.92 8.86
CA THR A 99 6.98 4.63 10.29
C THR A 99 6.81 3.14 10.54
N CYS A 100 5.87 2.50 9.83
CA CYS A 100 5.71 1.04 9.87
C CYS A 100 6.97 0.31 9.39
N ALA A 101 7.59 0.76 8.29
CA ALA A 101 8.79 0.14 7.74
C ALA A 101 10.00 0.19 8.70
N LEU A 102 10.03 1.17 9.60
CA LEU A 102 11.08 1.33 10.61
C LEU A 102 10.78 0.61 11.93
N ASP A 103 9.56 0.09 12.12
CA ASP A 103 9.18 -0.70 13.29
C ASP A 103 9.08 -2.19 12.91
N PRO A 104 9.99 -3.05 13.41
CA PRO A 104 9.93 -4.49 13.17
C PRO A 104 8.60 -5.12 13.58
N LYS A 105 7.91 -4.56 14.60
CA LYS A 105 6.60 -5.07 15.04
C LYS A 105 5.51 -4.83 14.00
N CYS A 106 5.65 -3.81 13.17
CA CYS A 106 4.70 -3.54 12.09
C CYS A 106 5.04 -4.34 10.84
N LEU A 107 6.25 -4.15 10.31
CA LEU A 107 6.64 -4.67 9.00
C LEU A 107 6.86 -6.18 9.04
N VAL A 108 7.54 -6.69 10.07
CA VAL A 108 7.96 -8.09 10.16
C VAL A 108 7.66 -8.61 11.57
N PRO A 109 6.37 -8.70 11.96
CA PRO A 109 5.99 -9.09 13.30
C PRO A 109 6.58 -10.47 13.68
N PRO A 110 6.71 -10.77 14.98
CA PRO A 110 7.25 -12.05 15.44
C PRO A 110 6.57 -13.24 14.76
N ASN A 111 7.37 -14.24 14.39
CA ASN A 111 6.91 -15.44 13.67
C ASN A 111 6.35 -15.18 12.27
N SER A 112 6.61 -14.02 11.66
CA SER A 112 6.14 -13.71 10.31
C SER A 112 6.60 -14.69 9.22
N LYS A 113 7.78 -15.29 9.42
CA LYS A 113 8.31 -16.34 8.52
C LYS A 113 7.67 -17.71 8.72
N THR A 114 7.08 -17.97 9.90
CA THR A 114 6.55 -19.29 10.29
C THR A 114 5.02 -19.34 10.31
N LYS A 115 4.35 -18.22 10.62
CA LYS A 115 2.90 -18.00 10.49
C LYS A 115 2.41 -17.94 9.04
N CYS A 116 3.33 -18.04 8.07
CA CYS A 116 3.09 -18.07 6.63
C CYS A 116 2.22 -19.26 6.13
N LYS A 117 1.97 -20.26 6.98
CA LYS A 117 1.36 -21.52 6.56
C LYS A 117 -0.01 -21.71 7.19
N GLN A 118 -1.08 -21.23 6.56
CA GLN A 118 -2.39 -21.85 6.77
C GLN A 118 -2.66 -22.87 5.64
N PRO A 119 -3.17 -24.07 5.95
CA PRO A 119 -3.52 -25.06 4.94
C PRO A 119 -4.67 -24.56 4.04
N GLY A 120 -4.53 -24.72 2.72
CA GLY A 120 -5.63 -24.51 1.76
C GLY A 120 -5.76 -23.10 1.17
N VAL A 121 -4.95 -22.13 1.60
CA VAL A 121 -4.91 -20.78 1.01
C VAL A 121 -3.46 -20.46 0.66
N ALA A 122 -3.21 -20.02 -0.57
CA ALA A 122 -1.89 -19.59 -1.01
C ALA A 122 -1.50 -18.28 -0.29
N HIS A 123 -0.97 -18.40 0.93
CA HIS A 123 -0.51 -17.25 1.70
C HIS A 123 0.86 -16.80 1.20
N GLY A 124 0.90 -15.64 0.56
CA GLY A 124 2.13 -14.98 0.18
C GLY A 124 2.62 -14.03 1.28
N THR A 125 3.10 -14.53 2.42
CA THR A 125 3.60 -13.62 3.49
C THR A 125 4.99 -13.02 3.19
N HIS A 126 5.20 -12.58 1.96
CA HIS A 126 6.46 -12.00 1.48
C HIS A 126 6.30 -10.55 1.00
N ARG A 127 5.10 -9.95 1.16
CA ARG A 127 4.76 -8.62 0.65
C ARG A 127 4.55 -7.63 1.79
N PHE A 128 5.46 -7.58 2.75
CA PHE A 128 5.28 -6.87 4.02
C PHE A 128 5.14 -5.35 3.85
N ASP A 129 6.05 -4.73 3.12
CA ASP A 129 6.04 -3.30 2.82
C ASP A 129 4.85 -2.93 1.93
N GLN A 130 4.56 -3.76 0.92
CA GLN A 130 3.41 -3.61 0.05
C GLN A 130 2.08 -3.70 0.83
N SER A 131 1.98 -4.64 1.78
CA SER A 131 0.80 -4.79 2.62
C SER A 131 0.60 -3.61 3.57
N ALA A 132 1.69 -3.13 4.18
CA ALA A 132 1.65 -1.92 5.00
C ALA A 132 1.22 -0.70 4.18
N MET A 133 1.73 -0.55 2.95
CA MET A 133 1.33 0.53 2.03
C MET A 133 -0.17 0.52 1.80
N VAL A 134 -0.74 -0.62 1.40
CA VAL A 134 -2.18 -0.73 1.08
C VAL A 134 -3.04 -0.52 2.32
N THR A 135 -2.60 -0.97 3.49
CA THR A 135 -3.28 -0.70 4.76
C THR A 135 -3.40 0.81 5.01
N VAL A 136 -2.30 1.55 4.83
CA VAL A 136 -2.28 3.01 4.94
C VAL A 136 -3.18 3.66 3.87
N LEU A 137 -3.09 3.22 2.62
CA LEU A 137 -3.92 3.75 1.52
C LEU A 137 -5.41 3.53 1.78
N THR A 138 -5.78 2.39 2.38
CA THR A 138 -7.17 2.08 2.74
C THR A 138 -7.72 3.09 3.74
N PHE A 139 -6.91 3.49 4.73
CA PHE A 139 -7.29 4.52 5.69
C PHE A 139 -7.57 5.88 5.01
N PHE A 140 -6.71 6.29 4.08
CA PHE A 140 -6.82 7.62 3.46
C PHE A 140 -7.82 7.69 2.29
N PHE A 141 -7.97 6.63 1.50
CA PHE A 141 -8.74 6.65 0.26
C PHE A 141 -10.02 5.80 0.28
N TYR A 142 -10.03 4.68 1.01
CA TYR A 142 -11.13 3.70 0.91
C TYR A 142 -12.12 3.77 2.07
N GLN A 143 -11.68 4.14 3.29
CA GLN A 143 -12.60 4.33 4.41
C GLN A 143 -13.57 5.51 4.16
N SER A 144 -13.12 6.58 3.49
CA SER A 144 -13.97 7.72 3.13
C SER A 144 -15.05 7.37 2.10
N GLN A 145 -14.74 6.51 1.12
CA GLN A 145 -15.72 6.02 0.13
C GLN A 145 -16.74 5.06 0.77
N ARG A 146 -16.30 4.15 1.64
CA ARG A 146 -17.19 3.20 2.35
C ARG A 146 -18.14 3.85 3.36
N ILE A 147 -17.87 5.07 3.81
CA ILE A 147 -18.82 5.85 4.62
C ILE A 147 -19.93 6.41 3.71
N ASN A 148 -19.59 6.83 2.49
CA ASN A 148 -20.57 7.32 1.53
C ASN A 148 -21.46 6.18 0.99
N ASP A 149 -20.89 5.01 0.67
CA ASP A 149 -21.65 3.84 0.18
C ASP A 149 -22.60 3.25 1.24
N ARG A 150 -22.31 3.44 2.53
CA ARG A 150 -23.21 3.04 3.63
C ARG A 150 -24.39 3.97 3.85
N ASN A 151 -24.37 5.17 3.26
CA ASN A 151 -25.42 6.17 3.37
C ASN A 151 -26.31 6.24 2.12
N GLU A 152 -26.00 5.49 1.05
CA GLU A 152 -26.92 5.32 -0.08
C GLU A 152 -27.92 4.19 0.23
N PRO A 153 -29.24 4.45 0.15
CA PRO A 153 -30.22 3.38 0.19
C PRO A 153 -30.02 2.50 -1.05
N ALA A 154 -29.95 1.19 -0.83
CA ALA A 154 -29.88 0.21 -1.91
C ALA A 154 -31.04 0.42 -2.91
N PRO A 155 -30.79 0.26 -4.23
CA PRO A 155 -31.83 0.35 -5.25
C PRO A 155 -32.91 -0.73 -5.10
#